data_AF-A0A7V5CJ08-F1
#
_entry.id   AF-A0A7V5CJ08-F1
#
_cell.length_a   1.000
_cell.length_b   1.000
_cell.length_c   1.000
_cell.angle_alpha   90.00
_cell.angle_beta   90.00
_cell.angle_gamma   90.00
#
_symmetry.space_group_name_H-M   'P 1'
#
loop_
_entity.id
_entity.type
_entity.pdbx_description
1 polymer ?
#
loop_
_entity_poly.entity_id
_entity_poly.type
_entity_poly.pdbx_seq_one_letter_code
_entity_poly.pdbx_strand_id
1 'polypeptide(L)'
;MKQKIINSFILFIFLLIGLSLFKLQVIQQRIYKYLSSKNSIRLLPQFGARGKILDRNGSVIIGNYLSYDVLVLPQEEAQINRTIYNVSRILNITSDILKDKFKSDYIAPSIPVVIAQNINFKQAIALEEARLESPGIIIQPHPLRDYPYGSLASHVIGYLGEIDRWRLTKLADYGYKTKDIVGFGGIEEKYDYYLRQEEGALSVEVDHQGKFIRTLGYRPPKNGKDIQLTLDLNIQEIAENNLRGHIGSVILMAPDTGEIIAMASYPDFNPEVFIKDSPSRGGLFNDPKAPLLNRAISGVYPPGSVFKSVVAAAGLETGKINLSSTFLCTGSIYIGNQEFSCWDTHGQQGLLQALAHSCNIFFYKTGLLLGAEQIHYYAVKFGLGRTCGIDLPYESSGIVPSPLWKRLHRFKGWYAGDTVNFAIGQGDLLVTPLQLTRMMAVFANSGMLVTPYIVKAIDGEDISIYQKKTQRLPLKDSTVDYIRSGLRRVVSEPTGTARVLSGLKVDVAGKTGTAQVSRGQPHAWFVGFFPFKNPKFVICVFLEHGGSAAASCSLARQIIEEICKRGLI
;
A
#
# COMPACT_ATOMS: atom_id res chain seq x y z
N MET A 1 50.25 -50.02 -65.13
CA MET A 1 49.39 -50.59 -64.08
C MET A 1 49.23 -49.68 -62.86
N LYS A 2 50.31 -49.12 -62.29
CA LYS A 2 50.27 -48.25 -61.10
C LYS A 2 49.33 -47.03 -61.24
N GLN A 3 49.32 -46.34 -62.39
CA GLN A 3 48.45 -45.16 -62.62
C GLN A 3 46.94 -45.48 -62.55
N LYS A 4 46.50 -46.62 -63.10
CA LYS A 4 45.08 -47.00 -63.12
C LYS A 4 44.58 -47.36 -61.71
N ILE A 5 45.43 -47.97 -60.89
CA ILE A 5 45.11 -48.32 -59.50
C ILE A 5 44.97 -47.04 -58.66
N ILE A 6 45.88 -46.08 -58.84
CA ILE A 6 45.82 -44.77 -58.17
C ILE A 6 44.55 -44.01 -58.59
N ASN A 7 44.23 -43.95 -59.87
CA ASN A 7 43.02 -43.28 -60.34
C ASN A 7 41.74 -43.94 -59.82
N SER A 8 41.68 -45.27 -59.77
CA SER A 8 40.53 -46.01 -59.22
C SER A 8 40.36 -45.76 -57.72
N PHE A 9 41.48 -45.69 -56.98
CA PHE A 9 41.47 -45.35 -55.55
C PHE A 9 41.01 -43.91 -55.30
N ILE A 10 41.46 -42.94 -56.12
CA ILE A 10 40.98 -41.56 -56.06
C ILE A 10 39.48 -41.49 -56.35
N LEU A 11 39.00 -42.18 -57.39
CA LEU A 11 37.57 -42.24 -57.73
C LEU A 11 36.73 -42.83 -56.60
N PHE A 12 37.23 -43.86 -55.94
CA PHE A 12 36.59 -44.47 -54.79
C PHE A 12 36.50 -43.50 -53.60
N ILE A 13 37.56 -42.72 -53.33
CA ILE A 13 37.53 -41.66 -52.30
C ILE A 13 36.50 -40.58 -52.65
N PHE A 14 36.48 -40.10 -53.90
CA PHE A 14 35.48 -39.11 -54.34
C PHE A 14 34.05 -39.65 -54.24
N LEU A 15 33.84 -40.93 -54.53
CA LEU A 15 32.55 -41.60 -54.36
C LEU A 15 32.13 -41.62 -52.88
N LEU A 16 33.04 -41.94 -51.96
CA LEU A 16 32.78 -41.92 -50.52
C LEU A 16 32.47 -40.50 -50.01
N ILE A 17 33.20 -39.49 -50.48
CA ILE A 17 32.93 -38.08 -50.15
C ILE A 17 31.55 -37.67 -50.70
N GLY A 18 31.22 -38.06 -51.93
CA GLY A 18 29.93 -37.79 -52.56
C GLY A 18 28.76 -38.42 -51.82
N LEU A 19 28.89 -39.68 -51.40
CA LEU A 19 27.90 -40.38 -50.58
C LEU A 19 27.73 -39.72 -49.20
N SER A 20 28.82 -39.26 -48.59
CA SER A 20 28.79 -38.52 -47.33
C SER A 20 28.07 -37.17 -47.48
N LEU A 21 28.36 -36.42 -48.54
CA LEU A 21 27.67 -35.17 -48.88
C LEU A 21 26.17 -35.40 -49.14
N PHE A 22 25.81 -36.45 -49.88
CA PHE A 22 24.41 -36.80 -50.12
C PHE A 22 23.69 -37.14 -48.81
N LYS A 23 24.34 -37.87 -47.91
CA LYS A 23 23.81 -38.16 -46.57
C LYS A 23 23.58 -36.87 -45.77
N LEU A 24 24.53 -35.94 -45.77
CA LEU A 24 24.42 -34.67 -45.03
C LEU A 24 23.36 -33.73 -45.63
N GLN A 25 23.38 -33.53 -46.95
CA GLN A 25 22.54 -32.54 -47.64
C GLN A 25 21.14 -33.01 -47.97
N VAL A 26 20.91 -34.31 -48.20
CA VAL A 26 19.62 -34.85 -48.63
C VAL A 26 18.96 -35.67 -47.54
N ILE A 27 19.66 -36.67 -46.98
CA ILE A 27 19.08 -37.56 -45.96
C ILE A 27 18.88 -36.84 -44.63
N GLN A 28 19.89 -36.08 -44.19
CA GLN A 28 19.90 -35.39 -42.89
C GLN A 28 19.54 -33.91 -42.98
N GLN A 29 19.08 -33.43 -44.14
CA GLN A 29 18.74 -32.02 -44.39
C GLN A 29 17.83 -31.43 -43.31
N ARG A 30 16.75 -32.15 -42.95
CA ARG A 30 15.77 -31.66 -41.96
C ARG A 30 16.40 -31.50 -40.58
N ILE A 31 17.28 -32.42 -40.19
CA ILE A 31 17.96 -32.39 -38.89
C ILE A 31 18.93 -31.21 -38.85
N TYR A 32 19.79 -31.05 -39.86
CA TYR A 32 20.75 -29.94 -39.89
C TYR A 32 20.09 -28.59 -40.10
N LYS A 33 18.99 -28.50 -40.85
CA LYS A 33 18.20 -27.28 -40.98
C LYS A 33 17.53 -26.92 -39.65
N TYR A 34 16.99 -27.89 -38.91
CA TYR A 34 16.44 -27.65 -37.58
C TYR A 34 17.52 -27.22 -36.58
N LEU A 35 18.68 -27.88 -36.55
CA LEU A 35 19.82 -27.49 -35.71
C LEU A 35 20.35 -26.11 -36.08
N SER A 36 20.45 -25.80 -37.37
CA SER A 36 20.84 -24.49 -37.88
C SER A 36 19.83 -23.41 -37.48
N SER A 37 18.53 -23.64 -37.65
CA SER A 37 17.49 -22.70 -37.20
C SER A 37 17.49 -22.53 -35.68
N LYS A 38 17.68 -23.60 -34.90
CA LYS A 38 17.81 -23.49 -33.44
C LYS A 38 19.02 -22.64 -33.04
N ASN A 39 20.10 -22.73 -33.82
CA ASN A 39 21.33 -21.99 -33.58
C ASN A 39 21.35 -20.59 -34.22
N SER A 40 20.48 -20.27 -35.18
CA SER A 40 20.40 -18.94 -35.82
C SER A 40 19.25 -18.10 -35.28
N ILE A 41 18.19 -18.70 -34.74
CA ILE A 41 17.06 -17.96 -34.17
C ILE A 41 17.42 -17.50 -32.75
N ARG A 42 17.19 -16.22 -32.46
CA ARG A 42 17.37 -15.59 -31.15
C ARG A 42 16.08 -14.91 -30.74
N LEU A 43 15.66 -15.15 -29.50
CA LEU A 43 14.54 -14.44 -28.89
C LEU A 43 15.12 -13.35 -27.98
N LEU A 44 14.92 -12.10 -28.38
CA LEU A 44 15.24 -10.94 -27.56
C LEU A 44 13.95 -10.55 -26.81
N PRO A 45 13.94 -10.51 -25.47
CA PRO A 45 12.76 -10.06 -24.74
C PRO A 45 12.40 -8.64 -25.16
N GLN A 46 11.14 -8.25 -25.02
CA GLN A 46 10.70 -6.87 -25.17
C GLN A 46 9.94 -6.51 -23.91
N PHE A 47 10.42 -5.52 -23.17
CA PHE A 47 9.84 -5.16 -21.87
C PHE A 47 8.71 -4.15 -22.08
N GLY A 48 7.54 -4.46 -21.51
CA GLY A 48 6.48 -3.46 -21.32
C GLY A 48 6.77 -2.61 -20.10
N ALA A 49 6.09 -1.47 -20.00
CA ALA A 49 6.11 -0.65 -18.79
C ALA A 49 5.02 -1.11 -17.82
N ARG A 50 5.36 -1.15 -16.53
CA ARG A 50 4.37 -1.34 -15.47
C ARG A 50 3.40 -0.15 -15.46
N GLY A 51 2.10 -0.39 -15.26
CA GLY A 51 1.07 0.64 -15.26
C GLY A 51 1.36 1.75 -14.24
N LYS A 52 1.15 3.00 -14.60
CA LYS A 52 1.40 4.16 -13.73
C LYS A 52 0.37 4.21 -12.60
N ILE A 53 0.75 4.80 -11.48
CA ILE A 53 -0.19 5.12 -10.40
C ILE A 53 -0.38 6.63 -10.38
N LEU A 54 -1.64 7.07 -10.50
CA LEU A 54 -2.03 8.47 -10.65
C LEU A 54 -2.83 8.92 -9.44
N ASP A 55 -2.73 10.21 -9.11
CA ASP A 55 -3.58 10.85 -8.12
C ASP A 55 -4.98 11.11 -8.67
N ARG A 56 -5.87 11.63 -7.82
CA ARG A 56 -7.24 11.93 -8.21
C ARG A 56 -7.39 12.97 -9.33
N ASN A 57 -6.36 13.77 -9.56
CA ASN A 57 -6.30 14.84 -10.57
C ASN A 57 -5.56 14.37 -11.85
N GLY A 58 -5.02 13.15 -11.87
CA GLY A 58 -4.27 12.57 -12.99
C GLY A 58 -2.76 12.80 -12.94
N SER A 59 -2.24 13.40 -11.86
CA SER A 59 -0.81 13.59 -11.64
C SER A 59 -0.15 12.24 -11.37
N VAL A 60 1.00 11.98 -12.01
CA VAL A 60 1.74 10.72 -11.84
C VAL A 60 2.37 10.68 -10.45
N ILE A 61 1.90 9.78 -9.59
CA ILE A 61 2.54 9.48 -8.29
C ILE A 61 3.73 8.56 -8.50
N ILE A 62 3.53 7.52 -9.33
CA ILE A 62 4.55 6.51 -9.66
C ILE A 62 4.54 6.31 -11.16
N GLY A 63 5.71 6.47 -11.74
CA GLY A 63 5.92 6.38 -13.16
C GLY A 63 6.87 5.26 -13.52
N ASN A 64 7.43 5.40 -14.71
CA ASN A 64 8.58 4.63 -15.13
C ASN A 64 9.55 5.59 -15.81
N TYR A 65 10.85 5.40 -15.60
CA TYR A 65 11.87 6.07 -16.39
C TYR A 65 12.51 5.08 -17.36
N LEU A 66 12.93 5.59 -18.51
CA LEU A 66 13.58 4.77 -19.52
C LEU A 66 15.03 4.52 -19.12
N SER A 67 15.35 3.26 -18.91
CA SER A 67 16.72 2.79 -18.70
C SER A 67 17.13 1.83 -19.82
N TYR A 68 18.41 1.48 -19.88
CA TYR A 68 18.90 0.52 -20.86
C TYR A 68 19.68 -0.60 -20.18
N ASP A 69 19.56 -1.79 -20.75
CA ASP A 69 20.31 -2.96 -20.38
C ASP A 69 21.35 -3.28 -21.47
N VAL A 70 22.52 -3.73 -21.03
CA VAL A 70 23.61 -4.16 -21.91
C VAL A 70 23.63 -5.68 -21.90
N LEU A 71 23.30 -6.26 -23.04
CA LEU A 71 23.39 -7.69 -23.27
C LEU A 71 24.61 -7.99 -24.13
N VAL A 72 25.28 -9.09 -23.83
CA VAL A 72 26.39 -9.61 -24.64
C VAL A 72 26.05 -10.99 -25.14
N LEU A 73 26.18 -11.18 -26.45
CA LEU A 73 26.08 -12.49 -27.07
C LEU A 73 27.29 -13.34 -26.71
N PRO A 74 27.10 -14.60 -26.30
CA PRO A 74 28.22 -15.52 -26.16
C PRO A 74 28.97 -15.72 -27.48
N GLN A 75 30.28 -15.52 -27.44
CA GLN A 75 31.24 -15.68 -28.55
C GLN A 75 32.45 -16.48 -28.07
N GLU A 76 33.53 -16.53 -28.87
CA GLU A 76 34.81 -17.07 -28.41
C GLU A 76 35.34 -16.27 -27.21
N GLU A 77 36.03 -16.95 -26.30
CA GLU A 77 36.45 -16.38 -25.02
C GLU A 77 37.32 -15.12 -25.18
N ALA A 78 38.23 -15.10 -26.16
CA ALA A 78 39.05 -13.93 -26.46
C ALA A 78 38.21 -12.71 -26.86
N GLN A 79 37.15 -12.93 -27.64
CA GLN A 79 36.27 -11.86 -28.13
C GLN A 79 35.30 -11.37 -27.04
N ILE A 80 34.80 -12.28 -26.19
CA ILE A 80 34.03 -11.93 -24.99
C ILE A 80 34.88 -11.05 -24.07
N ASN A 81 36.11 -11.46 -23.77
CA ASN A 81 37.00 -10.70 -22.87
C ASN A 81 37.27 -9.29 -23.39
N ARG A 82 37.49 -9.14 -24.71
CA ARG A 82 37.66 -7.83 -25.34
C ARG A 82 36.37 -6.99 -25.29
N THR A 83 35.22 -7.60 -25.58
CA THR A 83 33.91 -6.93 -25.53
C THR A 83 33.61 -6.44 -24.12
N ILE A 84 33.78 -7.30 -23.10
CA ILE A 84 33.58 -6.93 -21.69
C ILE A 84 34.52 -5.81 -21.28
N TYR A 85 35.79 -5.83 -21.70
CA TYR A 85 36.75 -4.75 -21.42
C TYR A 85 36.32 -3.40 -22.04
N ASN A 86 35.81 -3.42 -23.27
CA ASN A 86 35.29 -2.21 -23.92
C ASN A 86 34.07 -1.66 -23.17
N VAL A 87 33.12 -2.54 -22.79
CA VAL A 87 31.94 -2.18 -22.00
C VAL A 87 32.35 -1.62 -20.63
N SER A 88 33.35 -2.24 -19.99
CA SER A 88 33.84 -1.83 -18.66
C SER A 88 34.36 -0.40 -18.68
N ARG A 89 35.08 0.00 -19.74
CA ARG A 89 35.60 1.37 -19.91
C ARG A 89 34.50 2.40 -20.12
N ILE A 90 33.46 2.08 -20.88
CA ILE A 90 32.35 3.01 -21.17
C ILE A 90 31.45 3.17 -19.95
N LEU A 91 31.20 2.08 -19.22
CA LEU A 91 30.33 2.09 -18.05
C LEU A 91 31.03 2.53 -16.76
N ASN A 92 32.36 2.62 -16.75
CA ASN A 92 33.17 2.78 -15.53
C ASN A 92 32.90 1.70 -14.47
N ILE A 93 32.67 0.46 -14.92
CA ILE A 93 32.50 -0.73 -14.07
C ILE A 93 33.75 -1.60 -14.26
N THR A 94 34.24 -2.25 -13.20
CA THR A 94 35.38 -3.16 -13.30
C THR A 94 35.07 -4.35 -14.21
N SER A 95 36.01 -4.72 -15.07
CA SER A 95 35.81 -5.86 -16.00
C SER A 95 35.53 -7.17 -15.28
N ASP A 96 36.06 -7.36 -14.07
CA ASP A 96 35.88 -8.60 -13.30
C ASP A 96 34.43 -8.78 -12.85
N ILE A 97 33.76 -7.70 -12.42
CA ILE A 97 32.34 -7.70 -12.05
C ILE A 97 31.48 -8.11 -13.25
N LEU A 98 31.77 -7.53 -14.43
CA LEU A 98 31.03 -7.84 -15.65
C LEU A 98 31.30 -9.27 -16.14
N LYS A 99 32.53 -9.79 -16.00
CA LYS A 99 32.87 -11.18 -16.31
C LYS A 99 32.16 -12.16 -15.39
N ASP A 100 32.13 -11.88 -14.10
CA ASP A 100 31.46 -12.74 -13.11
C ASP A 100 29.96 -12.78 -13.36
N LYS A 101 29.34 -11.62 -13.65
CA LYS A 101 27.93 -11.54 -14.04
C LYS A 101 27.63 -12.26 -15.36
N PHE A 102 28.52 -12.15 -16.35
CA PHE A 102 28.40 -12.91 -17.59
C PHE A 102 28.44 -14.42 -17.32
N LYS A 103 29.37 -14.89 -16.48
CA LYS A 103 29.50 -16.31 -16.12
C LYS A 103 28.31 -16.83 -15.30
N SER A 104 27.79 -16.04 -14.36
CA SER A 104 26.68 -16.46 -13.49
C SER A 104 25.38 -16.62 -14.25
N ASP A 105 25.12 -15.72 -15.20
CA ASP A 105 23.85 -15.63 -15.92
C ASP A 105 23.92 -16.30 -17.31
N TYR A 106 25.06 -16.91 -17.64
CA TYR A 106 25.23 -17.69 -18.86
C TYR A 106 24.44 -19.00 -18.80
N ILE A 107 23.49 -19.15 -19.72
CA ILE A 107 22.64 -20.35 -19.82
C ILE A 107 23.05 -21.21 -21.02
N ALA A 108 23.21 -20.60 -22.20
CA ALA A 108 23.51 -21.31 -23.44
C ALA A 108 24.18 -20.38 -24.48
N PRO A 109 24.92 -20.91 -25.47
CA PRO A 109 25.63 -20.11 -26.47
C PRO A 109 24.74 -19.19 -27.33
N SER A 110 23.43 -19.43 -27.33
CA SER A 110 22.44 -18.76 -28.16
C SER A 110 21.55 -17.78 -27.39
N ILE A 111 21.83 -17.55 -26.11
CA ILE A 111 21.03 -16.65 -25.26
C ILE A 111 21.92 -15.47 -24.88
N PRO A 112 21.57 -14.22 -25.25
CA PRO A 112 22.30 -13.05 -24.80
C PRO A 112 22.27 -12.97 -23.27
N VAL A 113 23.40 -12.58 -22.66
CA VAL A 113 23.53 -12.46 -21.22
C VAL A 113 23.52 -10.98 -20.84
N VAL A 114 22.64 -10.61 -19.90
CA VAL A 114 22.57 -9.24 -19.37
C VAL A 114 23.77 -9.01 -18.44
N ILE A 115 24.77 -8.24 -18.89
CA ILE A 115 25.98 -7.98 -18.11
C ILE A 115 25.91 -6.70 -17.29
N ALA A 116 25.10 -5.74 -17.71
CA ALA A 116 24.85 -4.50 -16.99
C ALA A 116 23.40 -4.07 -17.19
N GLN A 117 22.83 -3.46 -16.15
CA GLN A 117 21.47 -2.96 -16.15
C GLN A 117 21.47 -1.51 -15.67
N ASN A 118 20.38 -0.83 -15.96
CA ASN A 118 20.14 0.54 -15.51
C ASN A 118 21.18 1.57 -16.00
N ILE A 119 21.65 1.45 -17.25
CA ILE A 119 22.60 2.43 -17.82
C ILE A 119 21.85 3.63 -18.39
N ASN A 120 22.47 4.81 -18.33
CA ASN A 120 21.84 6.03 -18.82
C ASN A 120 21.93 6.14 -20.36
N PHE A 121 21.15 7.05 -20.93
CA PHE A 121 21.08 7.25 -22.38
C PHE A 121 22.42 7.58 -23.04
N LYS A 122 23.30 8.35 -22.38
CA LYS A 122 24.63 8.70 -22.91
C LYS A 122 25.53 7.46 -23.00
N GLN A 123 25.50 6.61 -21.98
CA GLN A 123 26.23 5.34 -21.97
C GLN A 123 25.69 4.38 -23.04
N ALA A 124 24.37 4.33 -23.22
CA ALA A 124 23.72 3.51 -24.25
C ALA A 124 24.18 3.92 -25.66
N ILE A 125 24.24 5.23 -25.96
CA ILE A 125 24.75 5.74 -27.25
C ILE A 125 26.22 5.34 -27.45
N ALA A 126 27.07 5.56 -26.45
CA ALA A 126 28.49 5.23 -26.55
C ALA A 126 28.73 3.73 -26.79
N LEU A 127 27.88 2.86 -26.21
CA LEU A 127 27.95 1.42 -26.43
C LEU A 127 27.42 1.00 -27.80
N GLU A 128 26.39 1.67 -28.33
CA GLU A 128 25.93 1.44 -29.71
C GLU A 128 26.99 1.84 -30.73
N GLU A 129 27.76 2.92 -30.50
CA GLU A 129 28.90 3.28 -31.34
C GLU A 129 30.01 2.23 -31.29
N ALA A 130 30.30 1.69 -30.10
CA ALA A 130 31.29 0.63 -29.90
C ALA A 130 30.91 -0.71 -30.55
N ARG A 131 29.65 -0.89 -30.98
CA ARG A 131 29.15 -2.11 -31.62
C ARG A 131 29.84 -2.42 -32.95
N LEU A 132 30.45 -1.42 -33.59
CA LEU A 132 31.29 -1.62 -34.78
C LEU A 132 32.53 -2.47 -34.48
N GLU A 133 33.12 -2.31 -33.28
CA GLU A 133 34.30 -3.06 -32.84
C GLU A 133 33.94 -4.31 -32.02
N SER A 134 32.74 -4.33 -31.44
CA SER A 134 32.25 -5.41 -30.59
C SER A 134 30.82 -5.79 -30.99
N PRO A 135 30.65 -6.56 -32.09
CA PRO A 135 29.34 -6.87 -32.67
C PRO A 135 28.42 -7.71 -31.77
N GLY A 136 28.95 -8.26 -30.68
CA GLY A 136 28.17 -9.03 -29.69
C GLY A 136 27.40 -8.18 -28.68
N ILE A 137 27.57 -6.86 -28.66
CA ILE A 137 26.84 -5.95 -27.76
C ILE A 137 25.41 -5.72 -28.30
N ILE A 138 24.42 -5.85 -27.43
CA ILE A 138 23.03 -5.51 -27.69
C ILE A 138 22.58 -4.54 -26.60
N ILE A 139 22.10 -3.36 -26.99
CA ILE A 139 21.50 -2.41 -26.06
C ILE A 139 19.98 -2.53 -26.15
N GLN A 140 19.36 -2.73 -25.00
CA GLN A 140 17.92 -2.96 -24.93
C GLN A 140 17.27 -1.93 -24.01
N PRO A 141 16.25 -1.19 -24.48
CA PRO A 141 15.44 -0.35 -23.61
C PRO A 141 14.69 -1.20 -22.57
N HIS A 142 14.77 -0.79 -21.30
CA HIS A 142 14.11 -1.41 -20.16
C HIS A 142 13.47 -0.31 -19.29
N PRO A 143 12.13 -0.18 -19.32
CA PRO A 143 11.42 0.73 -18.43
C PRO A 143 11.56 0.26 -16.98
N LEU A 144 12.10 1.10 -16.11
CA LEU A 144 12.22 0.82 -14.68
C LEU A 144 11.23 1.66 -13.88
N ARG A 145 10.71 1.08 -12.81
CA ARG A 145 9.73 1.73 -11.93
C ARG A 145 10.36 2.97 -11.26
N ASP A 146 9.64 4.08 -11.25
CA ASP A 146 10.11 5.36 -10.72
C ASP A 146 9.24 5.87 -9.56
N TYR A 147 9.88 6.32 -8.48
CA TYR A 147 9.24 6.86 -7.28
C TYR A 147 9.65 8.32 -7.06
N PRO A 148 9.13 9.27 -7.86
CA PRO A 148 9.60 10.66 -7.87
C PRO A 148 9.42 11.40 -6.54
N TYR A 149 8.46 10.97 -5.72
CA TYR A 149 8.14 11.57 -4.42
C TYR A 149 8.76 10.84 -3.21
N GLY A 150 9.64 9.85 -3.45
CA GLY A 150 10.31 9.12 -2.37
C GLY A 150 9.34 8.37 -1.46
N SER A 151 9.23 8.79 -0.19
CA SER A 151 8.39 8.12 0.82
C SER A 151 6.92 8.51 0.81
N LEU A 152 6.54 9.51 0.00
CA LEU A 152 5.16 10.02 -0.06
C LEU A 152 4.18 8.90 -0.41
N ALA A 153 3.15 8.73 0.43
CA ALA A 153 2.13 7.69 0.35
C ALA A 153 2.67 6.25 0.31
N SER A 154 3.88 5.99 0.83
CA SER A 154 4.55 4.69 0.77
C SER A 154 3.70 3.51 1.28
N HIS A 155 2.90 3.68 2.34
CA HIS A 155 2.04 2.60 2.86
C HIS A 155 0.79 2.34 2.02
N VAL A 156 0.28 3.35 1.31
CA VAL A 156 -0.85 3.19 0.38
C VAL A 156 -0.35 2.58 -0.91
N ILE A 157 0.76 3.08 -1.43
CA ILE A 157 1.39 2.62 -2.67
C ILE A 157 1.92 1.19 -2.51
N GLY A 158 2.70 0.95 -1.46
CA GLY A 158 3.45 -0.28 -1.27
C GLY A 158 4.84 -0.22 -1.90
N TYR A 159 5.40 -1.40 -2.16
CA TYR A 159 6.72 -1.55 -2.76
C TYR A 159 6.78 -2.82 -3.59
N LEU A 160 7.77 -2.87 -4.47
CA LEU A 160 8.05 -4.02 -5.32
C LEU A 160 9.15 -4.89 -4.71
N GLY A 161 9.12 -6.18 -4.97
CA GLY A 161 10.15 -7.13 -4.58
C GLY A 161 10.19 -8.32 -5.52
N GLU A 162 11.30 -9.07 -5.50
CA GLU A 162 11.41 -10.33 -6.24
C GLU A 162 10.43 -11.37 -5.67
N ILE A 163 9.73 -12.08 -6.53
CA ILE A 163 8.72 -13.06 -6.13
C ILE A 163 9.35 -14.18 -5.30
N ASP A 164 8.80 -14.39 -4.10
CA ASP A 164 9.21 -15.49 -3.24
C ASP A 164 8.64 -16.84 -3.72
N ARG A 165 9.27 -17.94 -3.29
CA ARG A 165 8.86 -19.30 -3.71
C ARG A 165 7.39 -19.61 -3.37
N TRP A 166 6.87 -19.09 -2.26
CA TRP A 166 5.51 -19.40 -1.81
C TRP A 166 4.45 -18.64 -2.60
N ARG A 167 4.72 -17.41 -3.00
CA ARG A 167 3.87 -16.67 -3.96
C ARG A 167 3.90 -17.33 -5.32
N LEU A 168 5.08 -17.76 -5.78
CA LEU A 168 5.22 -18.41 -7.09
C LEU A 168 4.38 -19.68 -7.19
N THR A 169 4.28 -20.50 -6.14
CA THR A 169 3.42 -21.71 -6.18
C THR A 169 1.93 -21.39 -6.37
N LYS A 170 1.48 -20.19 -5.97
CA LYS A 170 0.09 -19.75 -6.14
C LYS A 170 -0.15 -18.97 -7.42
N LEU A 171 0.89 -18.28 -7.92
CA LEU A 171 0.79 -17.33 -9.02
C LEU A 171 1.34 -17.88 -10.35
N ALA A 172 2.00 -19.04 -10.35
CA ALA A 172 2.54 -19.67 -11.56
C ALA A 172 1.46 -19.87 -12.64
N ASP A 173 0.27 -20.31 -12.25
CA ASP A 173 -0.88 -20.51 -13.16
C ASP A 173 -1.39 -19.21 -13.80
N TYR A 174 -1.05 -18.07 -13.19
CA TYR A 174 -1.37 -16.72 -13.70
C TYR A 174 -0.22 -16.11 -14.51
N GLY A 175 0.81 -16.89 -14.86
CA GLY A 175 1.91 -16.49 -15.73
C GLY A 175 3.13 -15.89 -15.02
N TYR A 176 3.21 -15.99 -13.70
CA TYR A 176 4.37 -15.53 -12.93
C TYR A 176 5.52 -16.54 -13.02
N LYS A 177 6.74 -16.03 -13.15
CA LYS A 177 8.00 -16.76 -13.31
C LYS A 177 8.93 -16.48 -12.14
N THR A 178 9.93 -17.35 -11.97
CA THR A 178 11.04 -17.09 -11.04
C THR A 178 11.73 -15.78 -11.40
N LYS A 179 12.12 -15.00 -10.39
CA LYS A 179 12.75 -13.68 -10.51
C LYS A 179 11.87 -12.53 -10.99
N ASP A 180 10.57 -12.76 -11.18
CA ASP A 180 9.64 -11.67 -11.47
C ASP A 180 9.57 -10.67 -10.31
N ILE A 181 9.45 -9.39 -10.65
CA ILE A 181 9.22 -8.32 -9.68
C ILE A 181 7.71 -8.14 -9.50
N VAL A 182 7.24 -8.25 -8.26
CA VAL A 182 5.82 -8.19 -7.87
C VAL A 182 5.59 -7.23 -6.71
N GLY A 183 4.37 -6.76 -6.52
CA GLY A 183 4.01 -5.96 -5.35
C GLY A 183 3.98 -6.74 -4.04
N PHE A 184 4.51 -6.14 -2.97
CA PHE A 184 4.57 -6.72 -1.61
C PHE A 184 3.79 -5.90 -0.55
N GLY A 185 3.15 -4.81 -0.94
CA GLY A 185 2.22 -4.06 -0.11
C GLY A 185 1.35 -3.13 -0.94
N GLY A 186 0.40 -2.47 -0.27
CA GLY A 186 -0.38 -1.39 -0.85
C GLY A 186 -1.11 -1.73 -2.16
N ILE A 187 -1.26 -0.72 -3.02
CA ILE A 187 -1.82 -0.83 -4.36
C ILE A 187 -0.94 -1.70 -5.26
N GLU A 188 0.39 -1.60 -5.14
CA GLU A 188 1.33 -2.39 -5.94
C GLU A 188 1.07 -3.89 -5.79
N GLU A 189 0.71 -4.37 -4.59
CA GLU A 189 0.34 -5.77 -4.35
C GLU A 189 -1.12 -6.07 -4.69
N LYS A 190 -2.06 -5.26 -4.19
CA LYS A 190 -3.49 -5.55 -4.34
C LYS A 190 -3.92 -5.61 -5.80
N TYR A 191 -3.31 -4.78 -6.63
CA TYR A 191 -3.63 -4.62 -8.05
C TYR A 191 -2.45 -5.02 -8.95
N ASP A 192 -1.52 -5.84 -8.46
CA ASP A 192 -0.35 -6.29 -9.22
C ASP A 192 -0.74 -6.88 -10.58
N TYR A 193 -1.82 -7.66 -10.62
CA TYR A 193 -2.36 -8.25 -11.85
C TYR A 193 -2.67 -7.22 -12.95
N TYR A 194 -3.18 -6.04 -12.57
CA TYR A 194 -3.49 -4.97 -13.52
C TYR A 194 -2.25 -4.14 -13.85
N LEU A 195 -1.42 -3.84 -12.85
CA LEU A 195 -0.22 -3.01 -13.00
C LEU A 195 0.88 -3.72 -13.78
N ARG A 196 0.96 -5.04 -13.70
CA ARG A 196 2.02 -5.83 -14.32
C ARG A 196 1.93 -5.80 -15.85
N GLN A 197 3.09 -5.62 -16.47
CA GLN A 197 3.30 -5.73 -17.91
C GLN A 197 3.40 -7.19 -18.39
N GLU A 198 3.05 -7.42 -19.65
CA GLU A 198 3.38 -8.66 -20.35
C GLU A 198 4.61 -8.45 -21.25
N GLU A 199 5.60 -9.32 -21.09
CA GLU A 199 6.78 -9.31 -21.95
C GLU A 199 6.42 -9.72 -23.38
N GLY A 200 6.90 -8.93 -24.34
CA GLY A 200 6.94 -9.28 -25.74
C GLY A 200 8.21 -10.04 -26.08
N ALA A 201 8.39 -10.36 -27.36
CA ALA A 201 9.59 -11.00 -27.86
C ALA A 201 9.86 -10.59 -29.31
N LEU A 202 11.12 -10.31 -29.63
CA LEU A 202 11.61 -10.13 -30.98
C LEU A 202 12.42 -11.36 -31.37
N SER A 203 11.94 -12.10 -32.37
CA SER A 203 12.65 -13.23 -32.95
C SER A 203 13.52 -12.75 -34.10
N VAL A 204 14.83 -12.87 -33.97
CA VAL A 204 15.80 -12.46 -34.99
C VAL A 204 16.64 -13.65 -35.46
N GLU A 205 16.97 -13.67 -36.74
CA GLU A 205 17.96 -14.59 -37.31
C GLU A 205 19.34 -13.92 -37.24
N VAL A 206 20.32 -14.65 -36.70
CA VAL A 206 21.72 -14.22 -36.62
C VAL A 206 22.63 -15.21 -37.35
N ASP A 207 23.76 -14.72 -37.84
CA ASP A 207 24.81 -15.57 -38.40
C ASP A 207 25.65 -16.27 -37.31
N HIS A 208 26.68 -17.03 -37.72
CA HIS A 208 27.59 -17.73 -36.81
C HIS A 208 28.41 -16.81 -35.88
N GLN A 209 28.47 -15.51 -36.17
CA GLN A 209 29.20 -14.49 -35.41
C GLN A 209 28.25 -13.67 -34.51
N GLY A 210 26.94 -13.96 -34.58
CA GLY A 210 25.91 -13.23 -33.84
C GLY A 210 25.43 -11.97 -34.54
N LYS A 211 25.84 -11.71 -35.79
CA LYS A 211 25.39 -10.53 -36.54
C LYS A 211 23.92 -10.71 -36.93
N PHE A 212 23.13 -9.68 -36.67
CA PHE A 212 21.73 -9.62 -37.11
C PHE A 212 21.63 -9.76 -38.63
N ILE A 213 20.81 -10.70 -39.09
CA ILE A 213 20.48 -10.90 -40.51
C ILE A 213 19.10 -10.28 -40.80
N ARG A 214 18.07 -10.75 -40.10
CA ARG A 214 16.68 -10.30 -40.29
C ARG A 214 15.79 -10.63 -39.10
N THR A 215 14.67 -9.93 -39.00
CA THR A 215 13.59 -10.25 -38.06
C THR A 215 12.71 -11.36 -38.63
N LEU A 216 12.43 -12.39 -37.83
CA LEU A 216 11.56 -13.51 -38.17
C LEU A 216 10.14 -13.35 -37.60
N GLY A 217 10.03 -12.62 -36.48
CA GLY A 217 8.74 -12.38 -35.84
C GLY A 217 8.86 -11.36 -34.72
N TYR A 218 7.77 -10.64 -34.47
CA TYR A 218 7.68 -9.66 -33.40
C TYR A 218 6.37 -9.83 -32.67
N ARG A 219 6.47 -10.09 -31.36
CA ARG A 219 5.34 -10.02 -30.43
C ARG A 219 5.53 -8.74 -29.61
N PRO A 220 4.67 -7.73 -29.77
CA PRO A 220 4.78 -6.51 -28.98
C PRO A 220 4.55 -6.82 -27.48
N PRO A 221 5.29 -6.16 -26.57
CA PRO A 221 4.95 -6.19 -25.16
C PRO A 221 3.62 -5.49 -24.92
N LYS A 222 2.95 -5.83 -23.81
CA LYS A 222 1.80 -5.06 -23.33
C LYS A 222 2.20 -4.35 -22.05
N ASN A 223 1.90 -3.06 -21.99
CA ASN A 223 2.03 -2.31 -20.75
C ASN A 223 0.96 -2.77 -19.75
N GLY A 224 1.27 -2.61 -18.46
CA GLY A 224 0.25 -2.70 -17.44
C GLY A 224 -0.73 -1.54 -17.52
N LYS A 225 -1.89 -1.73 -16.89
CA LYS A 225 -2.96 -0.74 -16.82
C LYS A 225 -2.65 0.32 -15.77
N ASP A 226 -2.87 1.58 -16.13
CA ASP A 226 -2.73 2.70 -15.21
C ASP A 226 -3.84 2.66 -14.15
N ILE A 227 -3.51 2.99 -12.90
CA ILE A 227 -4.45 3.02 -11.79
C ILE A 227 -4.56 4.45 -11.27
N GLN A 228 -5.78 4.97 -11.23
CA GLN A 228 -6.08 6.27 -10.65
C GLN A 228 -6.62 6.12 -9.23
N LEU A 229 -5.98 6.80 -8.28
CA LEU A 229 -6.39 6.80 -6.88
C LEU A 229 -7.36 7.95 -6.56
N THR A 230 -8.00 7.88 -5.39
CA THR A 230 -8.78 8.96 -4.79
C THR A 230 -7.92 9.95 -4.01
N LEU A 231 -6.65 9.61 -3.79
CA LEU A 231 -5.69 10.44 -3.06
C LEU A 231 -5.49 11.78 -3.76
N ASP A 232 -5.47 12.85 -2.97
CA ASP A 232 -4.97 14.16 -3.38
C ASP A 232 -3.54 14.32 -2.88
N LEU A 233 -2.56 14.43 -3.80
CA LEU A 233 -1.15 14.49 -3.42
C LEU A 233 -0.82 15.69 -2.53
N ASN A 234 -1.48 16.83 -2.72
CA ASN A 234 -1.22 18.02 -1.90
C ASN A 234 -1.72 17.80 -0.47
N ILE A 235 -2.91 17.21 -0.30
CA ILE A 235 -3.45 16.90 1.03
C ILE A 235 -2.66 15.79 1.70
N GLN A 236 -2.23 14.77 0.94
CA GLN A 236 -1.36 13.70 1.44
C GLN A 236 -0.04 14.26 1.97
N GLU A 237 0.61 15.15 1.20
CA GLU A 237 1.85 15.81 1.61
C GLU A 237 1.65 16.63 2.90
N ILE A 238 0.55 17.39 3.01
CA ILE A 238 0.21 18.14 4.23
C ILE A 238 0.08 17.17 5.42
N ALA A 239 -0.64 16.05 5.24
CA ALA A 239 -0.86 15.08 6.31
C ALA A 239 0.46 14.44 6.78
N GLU A 240 1.31 14.00 5.85
CA GLU A 240 2.60 13.37 6.17
C GLU A 240 3.58 14.35 6.78
N ASN A 241 3.73 15.56 6.22
CA ASN A 241 4.65 16.57 6.73
C ASN A 241 4.33 16.96 8.18
N ASN A 242 3.04 17.08 8.52
CA ASN A 242 2.63 17.35 9.89
C ASN A 242 2.85 16.12 10.79
N LEU A 243 2.57 14.90 10.31
CA LEU A 243 2.72 13.68 11.09
C LEU A 243 4.19 13.33 11.40
N ARG A 244 5.17 13.80 10.59
CA ARG A 244 6.60 13.54 10.79
C ARG A 244 7.03 13.82 12.24
N GLY A 245 7.86 12.91 12.76
CA GLY A 245 8.31 12.94 14.15
C GLY A 245 7.34 12.31 15.15
N HIS A 246 6.09 12.02 14.75
CA HIS A 246 5.09 11.39 15.61
C HIS A 246 4.70 10.02 15.04
N ILE A 247 4.94 8.95 15.81
CA ILE A 247 4.50 7.60 15.42
C ILE A 247 2.97 7.58 15.43
N GLY A 248 2.33 7.24 14.31
CA GLY A 248 0.89 7.43 14.21
C GLY A 248 0.33 7.31 12.79
N SER A 249 -0.89 7.81 12.62
CA SER A 249 -1.55 7.88 11.32
C SER A 249 -2.50 9.07 11.23
N VAL A 250 -2.67 9.58 10.01
CA VAL A 250 -3.67 10.59 9.66
C VAL A 250 -4.50 10.08 8.49
N ILE A 251 -5.82 10.16 8.59
CA ILE A 251 -6.73 9.79 7.51
C ILE A 251 -7.67 10.97 7.24
N LEU A 252 -7.81 11.35 5.98
CA LEU A 252 -8.89 12.21 5.49
C LEU A 252 -9.77 11.42 4.53
N MET A 253 -11.07 11.36 4.80
CA MET A 253 -12.04 10.62 4.02
C MET A 253 -13.24 11.51 3.66
N ALA A 254 -13.74 11.41 2.43
CA ALA A 254 -15.00 12.03 2.05
C ALA A 254 -16.17 11.29 2.74
N PRO A 255 -17.01 11.98 3.55
CA PRO A 255 -18.03 11.32 4.36
C PRO A 255 -19.12 10.64 3.53
N ASP A 256 -19.50 11.22 2.39
CA ASP A 256 -20.64 10.74 1.60
C ASP A 256 -20.29 9.56 0.69
N THR A 257 -19.05 9.50 0.21
CA THR A 257 -18.61 8.50 -0.77
C THR A 257 -17.72 7.42 -0.18
N GLY A 258 -16.96 7.72 0.89
CA GLY A 258 -15.90 6.85 1.40
C GLY A 258 -14.56 7.02 0.67
N GLU A 259 -14.42 8.00 -0.23
CA GLU A 259 -13.12 8.27 -0.90
C GLU A 259 -12.06 8.62 0.14
N ILE A 260 -10.94 7.89 0.14
CA ILE A 260 -9.77 8.24 0.93
C ILE A 260 -9.00 9.33 0.19
N ILE A 261 -8.99 10.53 0.76
CA ILE A 261 -8.33 11.70 0.17
C ILE A 261 -6.88 11.78 0.61
N ALA A 262 -6.60 11.37 1.85
CA ALA A 262 -5.25 11.17 2.36
C ALA A 262 -5.23 10.03 3.38
N MET A 263 -4.18 9.24 3.37
CA MET A 263 -3.89 8.19 4.36
C MET A 263 -2.39 8.16 4.61
N ALA A 264 -1.97 8.84 5.68
CA ALA A 264 -0.59 8.90 6.14
C ALA A 264 -0.37 7.94 7.31
N SER A 265 0.78 7.28 7.33
CA SER A 265 1.26 6.48 8.46
C SER A 265 2.73 6.82 8.68
N TYR A 266 3.16 6.91 9.94
CA TYR A 266 4.54 7.23 10.30
C TYR A 266 5.04 6.30 11.42
N PRO A 267 6.30 5.83 11.39
CA PRO A 267 7.35 6.12 10.37
C PRO A 267 7.04 5.62 8.96
N ASP A 268 7.48 6.39 7.97
CA ASP A 268 7.41 6.06 6.54
C ASP A 268 8.70 5.39 6.05
N PHE A 269 8.72 4.99 4.78
CA PHE A 269 9.90 4.41 4.13
C PHE A 269 9.91 4.78 2.66
N ASN A 270 11.08 4.81 2.03
CA ASN A 270 11.18 4.95 0.57
C ASN A 270 11.04 3.58 -0.10
N PRO A 271 10.00 3.31 -0.93
CA PRO A 271 9.82 2.04 -1.63
C PRO A 271 10.98 1.65 -2.56
N GLU A 272 11.73 2.62 -3.07
CA GLU A 272 12.82 2.42 -4.03
C GLU A 272 13.96 1.53 -3.48
N VAL A 273 14.14 1.50 -2.15
CA VAL A 273 15.16 0.66 -1.48
C VAL A 273 14.94 -0.84 -1.70
N PHE A 274 13.72 -1.24 -2.06
CA PHE A 274 13.39 -2.64 -2.35
C PHE A 274 13.79 -3.05 -3.77
N ILE A 275 13.89 -2.11 -4.72
CA ILE A 275 14.29 -2.40 -6.09
C ILE A 275 15.82 -2.33 -6.24
N LYS A 276 16.48 -1.33 -5.66
CA LYS A 276 17.91 -1.03 -5.91
C LYS A 276 18.93 -1.80 -5.06
N ASP A 277 18.54 -2.92 -4.46
CA ASP A 277 19.39 -3.71 -3.54
C ASP A 277 20.22 -2.85 -2.57
N SER A 278 19.51 -2.01 -1.80
CA SER A 278 20.14 -1.07 -0.89
C SER A 278 20.50 -1.72 0.46
N PRO A 279 21.69 -1.45 1.03
CA PRO A 279 22.09 -1.93 2.37
C PRO A 279 21.10 -1.53 3.48
N SER A 280 20.35 -0.43 3.30
CA SER A 280 19.37 0.06 4.26
C SER A 280 18.10 -0.80 4.36
N ARG A 281 17.84 -1.68 3.38
CA ARG A 281 16.63 -2.53 3.32
C ARG A 281 16.48 -3.41 4.56
N GLY A 282 17.59 -4.00 5.05
CA GLY A 282 17.57 -4.87 6.22
C GLY A 282 17.19 -4.16 7.53
N GLY A 283 17.46 -2.85 7.61
CA GLY A 283 17.11 -2.04 8.78
C GLY A 283 15.60 -1.86 8.96
N LEU A 284 14.84 -1.79 7.86
CA LEU A 284 13.39 -1.56 7.89
C LEU A 284 12.61 -2.70 8.54
N PHE A 285 13.05 -3.95 8.35
CA PHE A 285 12.38 -5.13 8.91
C PHE A 285 12.66 -5.32 10.41
N ASN A 286 13.79 -4.81 10.90
CA ASN A 286 14.21 -4.96 12.29
C ASN A 286 14.00 -3.70 13.14
N ASP A 287 13.50 -2.62 12.54
CA ASP A 287 13.25 -1.37 13.26
C ASP A 287 12.10 -1.57 14.27
N PRO A 288 12.32 -1.34 15.58
CA PRO A 288 11.30 -1.50 16.61
C PRO A 288 10.10 -0.56 16.43
N LYS A 289 10.25 0.53 15.66
CA LYS A 289 9.16 1.45 15.30
C LYS A 289 8.30 0.93 14.15
N ALA A 290 8.62 -0.22 13.56
CA ALA A 290 7.84 -0.87 12.50
C ALA A 290 7.42 0.08 11.36
N PRO A 291 8.37 0.63 10.57
CA PRO A 291 8.10 1.57 9.49
C PRO A 291 7.25 0.97 8.36
N LEU A 292 7.30 -0.35 8.15
CA LEU A 292 6.50 -1.04 7.13
C LEU A 292 5.03 -1.23 7.53
N LEU A 293 4.69 -1.03 8.81
CA LEU A 293 3.32 -1.18 9.30
C LEU A 293 2.46 -0.01 8.83
N ASN A 294 1.42 -0.31 8.04
CA ASN A 294 0.36 0.66 7.77
C ASN A 294 -0.55 0.79 9.01
N ARG A 295 -0.26 1.77 9.86
CA ARG A 295 -0.99 2.01 11.12
C ARG A 295 -2.45 2.38 10.90
N ALA A 296 -2.80 2.95 9.74
CA ALA A 296 -4.16 3.36 9.43
C ALA A 296 -5.14 2.18 9.34
N ILE A 297 -4.68 1.03 8.83
CA ILE A 297 -5.55 -0.14 8.54
C ILE A 297 -5.13 -1.42 9.28
N SER A 298 -3.86 -1.59 9.60
CA SER A 298 -3.34 -2.82 10.21
C SER A 298 -3.13 -2.67 11.72
N GLY A 299 -2.86 -1.45 12.19
CA GLY A 299 -2.72 -1.14 13.61
C GLY A 299 -4.06 -1.20 14.36
N VAL A 300 -4.11 -1.91 15.47
CA VAL A 300 -5.32 -2.05 16.31
C VAL A 300 -5.06 -1.51 17.71
N TYR A 301 -5.94 -0.63 18.16
CA TYR A 301 -5.71 0.20 19.33
C TYR A 301 -7.02 0.44 20.09
N PRO A 302 -6.97 0.67 21.42
CA PRO A 302 -8.15 1.12 22.14
C PRO A 302 -8.57 2.52 21.64
N PRO A 303 -9.85 2.72 21.27
CA PRO A 303 -10.33 4.01 20.74
C PRO A 303 -10.47 5.09 21.81
N GLY A 304 -10.50 4.69 23.09
CA GLY A 304 -10.79 5.57 24.21
C GLY A 304 -12.09 6.36 24.00
N SER A 305 -12.07 7.63 24.42
CA SER A 305 -13.27 8.46 24.48
C SER A 305 -13.93 8.76 23.13
N VAL A 306 -13.31 8.45 21.99
CA VAL A 306 -13.96 8.55 20.67
C VAL A 306 -15.17 7.60 20.59
N PHE A 307 -15.09 6.43 21.24
CA PHE A 307 -16.14 5.42 21.26
C PHE A 307 -17.42 5.85 22.00
N LYS A 308 -17.35 6.87 22.87
CA LYS A 308 -18.51 7.40 23.59
C LYS A 308 -19.62 7.89 22.64
N SER A 309 -19.28 8.26 21.41
CA SER A 309 -20.26 8.62 20.37
C SER A 309 -21.19 7.46 20.02
N VAL A 310 -20.65 6.23 19.97
CA VAL A 310 -21.42 5.00 19.75
C VAL A 310 -22.32 4.71 20.95
N VAL A 311 -21.79 4.86 22.17
CA VAL A 311 -22.55 4.62 23.41
C VAL A 311 -23.66 5.65 23.60
N ALA A 312 -23.42 6.91 23.22
CA ALA A 312 -24.45 7.96 23.19
C ALA A 312 -25.59 7.58 22.23
N ALA A 313 -25.26 7.15 21.01
CA ALA A 313 -26.26 6.71 20.03
C ALA A 313 -27.06 5.51 20.56
N ALA A 314 -26.37 4.48 21.06
CA ALA A 314 -27.02 3.31 21.66
C ALA A 314 -27.97 3.69 22.80
N GLY A 315 -27.53 4.59 23.69
CA GLY A 315 -28.31 5.08 24.82
C GLY A 315 -29.62 5.76 24.40
N LEU A 316 -29.56 6.64 23.39
CA LEU A 316 -30.73 7.35 22.86
C LEU A 316 -31.67 6.42 22.07
N GLU A 317 -31.12 5.57 21.20
CA GLU A 317 -31.93 4.68 20.36
C GLU A 317 -32.66 3.59 21.17
N THR A 318 -32.04 3.12 22.25
CA THR A 318 -32.68 2.15 23.16
C THR A 318 -33.59 2.81 24.20
N GLY A 319 -33.63 4.15 24.26
CA GLY A 319 -34.39 4.90 25.25
C GLY A 319 -33.86 4.77 26.69
N LYS A 320 -32.65 4.20 26.89
CA LYS A 320 -32.02 4.07 28.21
C LYS A 320 -31.53 5.41 28.76
N ILE A 321 -31.27 6.36 27.88
CA ILE A 321 -31.16 7.79 28.18
C ILE A 321 -32.01 8.58 27.20
N ASN A 322 -32.32 9.82 27.56
CA ASN A 322 -33.05 10.79 26.75
C ASN A 322 -32.35 12.16 26.82
N LEU A 323 -32.88 13.15 26.11
CA LEU A 323 -32.25 14.48 26.01
C LEU A 323 -32.17 15.24 27.34
N SER A 324 -33.06 14.91 28.30
CA SER A 324 -33.09 15.47 29.66
C SER A 324 -32.34 14.61 30.69
N SER A 325 -31.72 13.50 30.27
CA SER A 325 -30.98 12.63 31.18
C SER A 325 -29.73 13.34 31.67
N THR A 326 -29.57 13.40 32.99
CA THR A 326 -28.43 14.06 33.62
C THR A 326 -27.82 13.18 34.70
N PHE A 327 -26.50 13.20 34.80
CA PHE A 327 -25.77 12.50 35.84
C PHE A 327 -24.77 13.42 36.54
N LEU A 328 -24.66 13.29 37.86
CA LEU A 328 -23.67 14.00 38.66
C LEU A 328 -22.30 13.31 38.50
N CYS A 329 -21.29 14.08 38.09
CA CYS A 329 -19.89 13.66 38.00
C CYS A 329 -19.09 14.21 39.17
N THR A 330 -18.83 13.36 40.17
CA THR A 330 -18.04 13.65 41.38
C THR A 330 -16.54 13.42 41.22
N GLY A 331 -16.07 13.13 40.00
CA GLY A 331 -14.66 12.81 39.74
C GLY A 331 -14.35 11.31 39.78
N SER A 332 -15.04 10.52 40.61
CA SER A 332 -14.99 9.05 40.58
C SER A 332 -16.33 8.40 40.95
N ILE A 333 -16.47 7.10 40.69
CA ILE A 333 -17.61 6.27 41.10
C ILE A 333 -17.15 4.87 41.53
N TYR A 334 -17.77 4.32 42.57
CA TYR A 334 -17.55 2.92 42.97
C TYR A 334 -18.50 1.98 42.23
N ILE A 335 -17.95 0.92 41.64
CA ILE A 335 -18.69 -0.20 41.05
C ILE A 335 -18.30 -1.46 41.80
N GLY A 336 -19.20 -1.96 42.65
CA GLY A 336 -18.84 -2.93 43.68
C GLY A 336 -17.79 -2.33 44.61
N ASN A 337 -16.67 -3.04 44.81
CA ASN A 337 -15.59 -2.60 45.71
C ASN A 337 -14.44 -1.88 44.98
N GLN A 338 -14.60 -1.57 43.69
CA GLN A 338 -13.55 -0.93 42.89
C GLN A 338 -13.96 0.49 42.50
N GLU A 339 -13.02 1.43 42.67
CA GLU A 339 -13.18 2.81 42.24
C GLU A 339 -12.81 2.98 40.76
N PHE A 340 -13.67 3.67 40.01
CA PHE A 340 -13.44 4.06 38.63
C PHE A 340 -13.38 5.58 38.53
N SER A 341 -12.22 6.10 38.14
CA SER A 341 -11.97 7.53 38.03
C SER A 341 -12.51 8.12 36.70
N CYS A 342 -12.93 9.37 36.77
CA CYS A 342 -13.05 10.29 35.66
C CYS A 342 -11.74 11.07 35.51
N TRP A 343 -11.52 11.68 34.33
CA TRP A 343 -10.34 12.50 34.11
C TRP A 343 -10.42 13.87 34.80
N ASP A 344 -11.63 14.30 35.18
CA ASP A 344 -11.90 15.53 35.94
C ASP A 344 -13.28 15.45 36.63
N THR A 345 -13.56 16.41 37.52
CA THR A 345 -14.85 16.64 38.17
C THR A 345 -15.69 17.60 37.33
N HIS A 346 -16.80 17.12 36.79
CA HIS A 346 -17.61 17.85 35.82
C HIS A 346 -18.95 18.36 36.39
N GLY A 347 -19.30 18.02 37.64
CA GLY A 347 -20.60 18.38 38.21
C GLY A 347 -21.77 17.74 37.47
N GLN A 348 -22.92 18.42 37.41
CA GLN A 348 -24.11 17.89 36.72
C GLN A 348 -23.90 17.92 35.20
N GLN A 349 -24.03 16.77 34.55
CA GLN A 349 -23.75 16.61 33.12
C GLN A 349 -24.97 16.05 32.40
N GLY A 350 -25.49 16.79 31.42
CA GLY A 350 -26.37 16.25 30.38
C GLY A 350 -25.55 15.61 29.26
N LEU A 351 -26.21 14.96 28.29
CA LEU A 351 -25.49 14.24 27.22
C LEU A 351 -24.59 15.14 26.36
N LEU A 352 -25.04 16.37 26.03
CA LEU A 352 -24.23 17.31 25.23
C LEU A 352 -22.97 17.75 25.97
N GLN A 353 -23.10 18.11 27.25
CA GLN A 353 -21.95 18.48 28.09
C GLN A 353 -21.04 17.27 28.33
N ALA A 354 -21.61 16.09 28.56
CA ALA A 354 -20.84 14.86 28.75
C ALA A 354 -20.02 14.50 27.50
N LEU A 355 -20.52 14.76 26.29
CA LEU A 355 -19.74 14.65 25.06
C LEU A 355 -18.66 15.73 24.98
N ALA A 356 -19.01 17.00 25.22
CA ALA A 356 -18.11 18.16 25.15
C ALA A 356 -16.90 18.03 26.09
N HIS A 357 -17.17 17.71 27.35
CA HIS A 357 -16.19 17.52 28.43
C HIS A 357 -15.73 16.07 28.54
N SER A 358 -16.21 15.17 27.68
CA SER A 358 -15.78 13.76 27.68
C SER A 358 -15.94 13.07 29.04
N CYS A 359 -17.01 13.35 29.79
CA CYS A 359 -17.21 12.88 31.17
C CYS A 359 -17.31 11.34 31.25
N ASN A 360 -16.36 10.66 31.91
CA ASN A 360 -16.39 9.20 32.04
C ASN A 360 -17.60 8.71 32.83
N ILE A 361 -17.95 9.37 33.94
CA ILE A 361 -19.03 8.92 34.83
C ILE A 361 -20.38 8.87 34.11
N PHE A 362 -20.68 9.86 33.26
CA PHE A 362 -21.90 9.84 32.44
C PHE A 362 -21.96 8.57 31.58
N PHE A 363 -20.85 8.22 30.92
CA PHE A 363 -20.78 7.04 30.05
C PHE A 363 -20.64 5.72 30.82
N TYR A 364 -20.07 5.71 32.02
CA TYR A 364 -20.11 4.56 32.92
C TYR A 364 -21.57 4.21 33.28
N LYS A 365 -22.34 5.21 33.73
CA LYS A 365 -23.76 5.01 34.06
C LYS A 365 -24.58 4.62 32.84
N THR A 366 -24.37 5.28 31.71
CA THR A 366 -25.04 4.93 30.44
C THR A 366 -24.69 3.51 30.00
N GLY A 367 -23.43 3.11 30.11
CA GLY A 367 -22.96 1.77 29.77
C GLY A 367 -23.58 0.68 30.65
N LEU A 368 -23.71 0.94 31.95
CA LEU A 368 -24.39 0.01 32.87
C LEU A 368 -25.90 -0.10 32.59
N LEU A 369 -26.56 1.00 32.20
CA LEU A 369 -27.97 0.99 31.78
C LEU A 369 -28.20 0.23 30.47
N LEU A 370 -27.24 0.29 29.55
CA LEU A 370 -27.27 -0.43 28.28
C LEU A 370 -26.96 -1.93 28.43
N GLY A 371 -25.95 -2.25 29.23
CA GLY A 371 -25.34 -3.58 29.28
C GLY A 371 -24.42 -3.86 28.09
N ALA A 372 -23.53 -4.85 28.26
CA ALA A 372 -22.48 -5.16 27.30
C ALA A 372 -22.99 -5.61 25.92
N GLU A 373 -24.07 -6.40 25.89
CA GLU A 373 -24.66 -6.90 24.64
C GLU A 373 -25.14 -5.76 23.75
N GLN A 374 -25.78 -4.74 24.32
CA GLN A 374 -26.25 -3.59 23.54
C GLN A 374 -25.10 -2.71 23.08
N ILE A 375 -24.07 -2.49 23.91
CA ILE A 375 -22.87 -1.76 23.48
C ILE A 375 -22.18 -2.52 22.33
N HIS A 376 -22.05 -3.84 22.45
CA HIS A 376 -21.51 -4.69 21.39
C HIS A 376 -22.32 -4.60 20.09
N TYR A 377 -23.64 -4.74 20.19
CA TYR A 377 -24.55 -4.68 19.05
C TYR A 377 -24.42 -3.37 18.27
N TYR A 378 -24.41 -2.22 18.97
CA TYR A 378 -24.23 -0.93 18.31
C TYR A 378 -22.81 -0.77 17.76
N ALA A 379 -21.76 -1.16 18.48
CA ALA A 379 -20.40 -1.11 17.98
C ALA A 379 -20.23 -1.86 16.65
N VAL A 380 -20.78 -3.07 16.55
CA VAL A 380 -20.79 -3.85 15.30
C VAL A 380 -21.63 -3.17 14.20
N LYS A 381 -22.78 -2.58 14.54
CA LYS A 381 -23.60 -1.80 13.58
C LYS A 381 -22.86 -0.58 13.02
N PHE A 382 -22.05 0.08 13.84
CA PHE A 382 -21.17 1.18 13.39
C PHE A 382 -19.95 0.69 12.58
N GLY A 383 -19.86 -0.62 12.28
CA GLY A 383 -18.82 -1.20 11.45
C GLY A 383 -17.52 -1.54 12.19
N LEU A 384 -17.52 -1.54 13.52
CA LEU A 384 -16.36 -1.91 14.33
C LEU A 384 -16.25 -3.43 14.51
N GLY A 385 -15.04 -3.94 14.68
CA GLY A 385 -14.80 -5.38 14.89
C GLY A 385 -14.86 -6.23 13.63
N ARG A 386 -14.91 -5.59 12.46
CA ARG A 386 -14.85 -6.20 11.12
C ARG A 386 -14.04 -5.30 10.19
N THR A 387 -13.43 -5.87 9.15
CA THR A 387 -12.74 -5.08 8.12
C THR A 387 -13.72 -4.08 7.48
N CYS A 388 -13.23 -2.87 7.18
CA CYS A 388 -14.02 -1.87 6.47
C CYS A 388 -14.25 -2.24 5.00
N GLY A 389 -13.37 -3.09 4.45
CA GLY A 389 -13.41 -3.53 3.06
C GLY A 389 -12.64 -2.59 2.15
N ILE A 390 -11.63 -1.89 2.67
CA ILE A 390 -10.75 -1.05 1.87
C ILE A 390 -9.99 -1.91 0.86
N ASP A 391 -9.70 -1.35 -0.29
CA ASP A 391 -8.97 -1.98 -1.37
C ASP A 391 -7.45 -1.91 -1.18
N LEU A 392 -7.00 -2.24 0.03
CA LEU A 392 -5.59 -2.47 0.39
C LEU A 392 -5.44 -3.84 1.05
N PRO A 393 -4.24 -4.46 0.99
CA PRO A 393 -3.99 -5.71 1.67
C PRO A 393 -3.83 -5.50 3.19
N TYR A 394 -3.96 -6.58 3.97
CA TYR A 394 -3.65 -6.62 5.41
C TYR A 394 -4.48 -5.68 6.30
N GLU A 395 -5.73 -5.43 5.95
CA GLU A 395 -6.67 -4.74 6.85
C GLU A 395 -6.99 -5.62 8.08
N SER A 396 -6.82 -5.03 9.27
CA SER A 396 -7.16 -5.67 10.54
C SER A 396 -8.63 -5.48 10.87
N SER A 397 -9.28 -6.52 11.43
CA SER A 397 -10.68 -6.44 11.85
C SER A 397 -10.89 -5.71 13.17
N GLY A 398 -9.84 -5.56 14.00
CA GLY A 398 -10.00 -5.16 15.40
C GLY A 398 -10.76 -6.22 16.22
N ILE A 399 -11.18 -5.84 17.43
CA ILE A 399 -11.91 -6.66 18.39
C ILE A 399 -13.00 -5.81 19.04
N VAL A 400 -14.26 -6.22 18.94
CA VAL A 400 -15.37 -5.69 19.74
C VAL A 400 -15.77 -6.76 20.75
N PRO A 401 -15.52 -6.56 22.06
CA PRO A 401 -15.74 -7.60 23.06
C PRO A 401 -17.23 -7.85 23.28
N SER A 402 -17.56 -9.07 23.70
CA SER A 402 -18.87 -9.48 24.21
C SER A 402 -18.69 -10.45 25.39
N PRO A 403 -19.72 -10.65 26.23
CA PRO A 403 -19.68 -11.67 27.28
C PRO A 403 -19.29 -13.06 26.75
N LEU A 404 -19.86 -13.47 25.62
CA LEU A 404 -19.53 -14.74 24.98
C LEU A 404 -18.07 -14.77 24.49
N TRP A 405 -17.61 -13.71 23.83
CA TRP A 405 -16.24 -13.60 23.35
C TRP A 405 -15.23 -13.74 24.50
N LYS A 406 -15.48 -13.03 25.61
CA LYS A 406 -14.59 -13.03 26.77
C LYS A 406 -14.55 -14.41 27.45
N ARG A 407 -15.69 -15.09 27.56
CA ARG A 407 -15.75 -16.45 28.08
C ARG A 407 -14.94 -17.43 27.23
N LEU A 408 -14.99 -17.31 25.91
CA LEU A 408 -14.31 -18.23 24.98
C LEU A 408 -12.81 -17.93 24.82
N HIS A 409 -12.41 -16.66 24.79
CA HIS A 409 -11.03 -16.28 24.46
C HIS A 409 -10.17 -15.93 25.69
N ARG A 410 -10.80 -15.47 26.78
CA ARG A 410 -10.10 -15.11 28.03
C ARG A 410 -10.38 -16.09 29.16
N PHE A 411 -11.29 -17.05 28.96
CA PHE A 411 -11.74 -18.01 29.99
C PHE A 411 -12.18 -17.31 31.29
N LYS A 412 -12.83 -16.13 31.16
CA LYS A 412 -13.29 -15.30 32.28
C LYS A 412 -14.75 -14.88 32.09
N GLY A 413 -15.44 -14.67 33.20
CA GLY A 413 -16.77 -14.07 33.21
C GLY A 413 -16.77 -12.59 32.81
N TRP A 414 -17.96 -12.06 32.55
CA TRP A 414 -18.19 -10.63 32.31
C TRP A 414 -18.70 -9.97 33.58
N TYR A 415 -18.07 -8.86 33.99
CA TYR A 415 -18.40 -8.11 35.19
C TYR A 415 -18.83 -6.68 34.87
N ALA A 416 -19.47 -6.00 35.81
CA ALA A 416 -19.87 -4.59 35.65
C ALA A 416 -18.66 -3.66 35.35
N GLY A 417 -17.50 -3.97 35.92
CA GLY A 417 -16.22 -3.30 35.64
C GLY A 417 -15.79 -3.39 34.17
N ASP A 418 -16.11 -4.50 33.48
CA ASP A 418 -15.85 -4.65 32.06
C ASP A 418 -16.77 -3.75 31.23
N THR A 419 -18.04 -3.67 31.61
CA THR A 419 -19.03 -2.81 30.94
C THR A 419 -18.64 -1.34 31.01
N VAL A 420 -18.18 -0.85 32.18
CA VAL A 420 -17.80 0.57 32.32
C VAL A 420 -16.54 0.91 31.52
N ASN A 421 -15.55 0.02 31.48
CA ASN A 421 -14.36 0.19 30.63
C ASN A 421 -14.74 0.15 29.15
N PHE A 422 -15.57 -0.80 28.75
CA PHE A 422 -16.04 -0.93 27.37
C PHE A 422 -16.81 0.32 26.93
N ALA A 423 -17.68 0.87 27.80
CA ALA A 423 -18.48 2.06 27.51
C ALA A 423 -17.66 3.34 27.24
N ILE A 424 -16.40 3.39 27.70
CA ILE A 424 -15.49 4.51 27.42
C ILE A 424 -14.42 4.17 26.39
N GLY A 425 -14.55 3.02 25.71
CA GLY A 425 -13.65 2.57 24.66
C GLY A 425 -12.30 2.03 25.16
N GLN A 426 -12.27 1.46 26.36
CA GLN A 426 -11.12 0.78 26.97
C GLN A 426 -11.41 -0.72 27.16
N GLY A 427 -10.50 -1.45 27.80
CA GLY A 427 -10.62 -2.88 28.05
C GLY A 427 -10.18 -3.69 26.83
N ASP A 428 -10.97 -4.69 26.43
CA ASP A 428 -10.66 -5.57 25.30
C ASP A 428 -11.08 -4.99 23.92
N LEU A 429 -11.64 -3.77 23.87
CA LEU A 429 -12.00 -3.11 22.61
C LEU A 429 -10.76 -2.61 21.88
N LEU A 430 -10.54 -3.10 20.66
CA LEU A 430 -9.47 -2.68 19.77
C LEU A 430 -10.03 -2.35 18.38
N VAL A 431 -9.63 -1.24 17.81
CA VAL A 431 -10.09 -0.79 16.48
C VAL A 431 -8.95 -0.18 15.69
N THR A 432 -9.12 -0.09 14.37
CA THR A 432 -8.18 0.61 13.49
C THR A 432 -8.55 2.10 13.38
N PRO A 433 -7.57 2.99 13.07
CA PRO A 433 -7.88 4.39 12.75
C PRO A 433 -8.89 4.53 11.60
N LEU A 434 -8.83 3.66 10.58
CA LEU A 434 -9.80 3.65 9.49
C LEU A 434 -11.22 3.31 9.98
N GLN A 435 -11.38 2.34 10.88
CA GLN A 435 -12.68 2.01 11.48
C GLN A 435 -13.29 3.21 12.22
N LEU A 436 -12.49 3.96 12.99
CA LEU A 436 -12.98 5.17 13.67
C LEU A 436 -13.32 6.30 12.70
N THR A 437 -12.53 6.47 11.64
CA THR A 437 -12.82 7.43 10.56
C THR A 437 -14.17 7.10 9.91
N ARG A 438 -14.37 5.84 9.55
CA ARG A 438 -15.62 5.33 8.97
C ARG A 438 -16.81 5.50 9.93
N MET A 439 -16.62 5.21 11.21
CA MET A 439 -17.66 5.37 12.23
C MET A 439 -18.03 6.86 12.42
N MET A 440 -17.06 7.77 12.42
CA MET A 440 -17.33 9.21 12.52
C MET A 440 -18.04 9.75 11.28
N ALA A 441 -17.81 9.15 10.11
CA ALA A 441 -18.50 9.52 8.87
C ALA A 441 -20.02 9.38 8.98
N VAL A 442 -20.53 8.41 9.75
CA VAL A 442 -21.97 8.25 10.01
C VAL A 442 -22.56 9.54 10.59
N PHE A 443 -21.85 10.23 11.48
CA PHE A 443 -22.32 11.49 12.02
C PHE A 443 -22.14 12.65 11.04
N ALA A 444 -21.20 12.55 10.10
CA ALA A 444 -20.94 13.58 9.09
C ALA A 444 -21.91 13.55 7.90
N ASN A 445 -22.35 12.36 7.47
CA ASN A 445 -23.24 12.13 6.31
C ASN A 445 -24.67 11.73 6.72
N SER A 446 -25.11 12.23 7.88
CA SER A 446 -26.48 12.10 8.37
C SER A 446 -26.94 10.69 8.71
N GLY A 447 -26.07 9.69 8.91
CA GLY A 447 -26.44 8.34 9.38
C GLY A 447 -26.08 7.20 8.42
N MET A 448 -25.24 7.46 7.42
CA MET A 448 -24.87 6.50 6.39
C MET A 448 -23.49 5.87 6.70
N LEU A 449 -23.41 4.54 6.70
CA LEU A 449 -22.15 3.82 6.81
C LEU A 449 -21.61 3.52 5.41
N VAL A 450 -20.58 4.27 5.01
CA VAL A 450 -19.90 4.11 3.71
C VAL A 450 -18.83 3.03 3.73
N THR A 451 -18.47 2.46 2.58
CA THR A 451 -17.28 1.62 2.42
C THR A 451 -16.11 2.47 1.93
N PRO A 452 -15.00 2.57 2.68
CA PRO A 452 -13.85 3.35 2.24
C PRO A 452 -13.14 2.70 1.07
N TYR A 453 -12.63 3.50 0.14
CA TYR A 453 -11.87 3.02 -1.02
C TYR A 453 -10.81 4.02 -1.48
N ILE A 454 -9.79 3.50 -2.18
CA ILE A 454 -8.63 4.24 -2.68
C ILE A 454 -8.56 4.23 -4.21
N VAL A 455 -8.95 3.16 -4.91
CA VAL A 455 -8.88 3.13 -6.38
C VAL A 455 -10.15 3.68 -7.01
N LYS A 456 -10.01 4.78 -7.75
CA LYS A 456 -11.10 5.42 -8.49
C LYS A 456 -11.30 4.77 -9.86
N ALA A 457 -10.23 4.58 -10.62
CA ALA A 457 -10.30 4.08 -11.98
C ALA A 457 -9.13 3.17 -12.34
N ILE A 458 -9.35 2.25 -13.28
CA ILE A 458 -8.32 1.39 -13.87
C ILE A 458 -8.40 1.58 -15.38
N ASP A 459 -7.28 1.96 -16.01
CA ASP A 459 -7.18 2.20 -17.46
C ASP A 459 -8.22 3.22 -17.99
N GLY A 460 -8.53 4.23 -17.16
CA GLY A 460 -9.52 5.26 -17.46
C GLY A 460 -10.97 4.86 -17.20
N GLU A 461 -11.25 3.60 -16.86
CA GLU A 461 -12.60 3.14 -16.48
C GLU A 461 -12.84 3.37 -14.98
N ASP A 462 -13.84 4.19 -14.64
CA ASP A 462 -14.24 4.46 -13.25
C ASP A 462 -14.88 3.20 -12.62
N ILE A 463 -14.20 2.63 -11.64
CA ILE A 463 -14.67 1.44 -10.91
C ILE A 463 -15.26 1.77 -9.53
N SER A 464 -15.36 3.05 -9.17
CA SER A 464 -15.84 3.49 -7.86
C SER A 464 -17.28 3.06 -7.60
N ILE A 465 -18.09 2.85 -8.64
CA ILE A 465 -19.47 2.38 -8.56
C ILE A 465 -19.54 1.00 -7.86
N TYR A 466 -18.57 0.13 -8.12
CA TYR A 466 -18.51 -1.21 -7.51
C TYR A 466 -18.05 -1.18 -6.04
N GLN A 467 -17.43 -0.07 -5.62
CA GLN A 467 -16.88 0.11 -4.28
C GLN A 467 -17.81 0.92 -3.36
N LYS A 468 -18.69 1.77 -3.92
CA LYS A 468 -19.69 2.59 -3.21
C LYS A 468 -20.84 1.77 -2.63
N LYS A 469 -20.55 0.93 -1.63
CA LYS A 469 -21.57 0.29 -0.79
C LYS A 469 -21.86 1.18 0.41
N THR A 470 -23.07 1.73 0.46
CA THR A 470 -23.52 2.57 1.56
C THR A 470 -24.73 1.95 2.25
N GLN A 471 -24.67 1.85 3.57
CA GLN A 471 -25.75 1.29 4.39
C GLN A 471 -26.30 2.36 5.33
N ARG A 472 -27.62 2.60 5.27
CA ARG A 472 -28.31 3.41 6.28
C ARG A 472 -28.29 2.68 7.62
N LEU A 473 -27.72 3.29 8.66
CA LEU A 473 -27.86 2.75 10.00
C LEU A 473 -29.27 3.06 10.52
N PRO A 474 -29.89 2.13 11.27
CA PRO A 474 -31.22 2.33 11.84
C PRO A 474 -31.11 3.23 13.09
N LEU A 475 -30.74 4.48 12.87
CA LEU A 475 -30.68 5.56 13.84
C LEU A 475 -31.73 6.60 13.45
N LYS A 476 -32.37 7.22 14.44
CA LYS A 476 -33.24 8.37 14.19
C LYS A 476 -32.39 9.57 13.77
N ASP A 477 -32.88 10.36 12.82
CA ASP A 477 -32.20 11.59 12.39
C ASP A 477 -31.99 12.53 13.58
N SER A 478 -32.98 12.63 14.47
CA SER A 478 -32.87 13.39 15.73
C SER A 478 -31.72 12.94 16.63
N THR A 479 -31.42 11.63 16.66
CA THR A 479 -30.28 11.09 17.44
C THR A 479 -28.96 11.50 16.80
N VAL A 480 -28.86 11.38 15.47
CA VAL A 480 -27.67 11.78 14.71
C VAL A 480 -27.41 13.27 14.91
N ASP A 481 -28.42 14.13 14.75
CA ASP A 481 -28.31 15.58 14.89
C ASP A 481 -27.96 16.03 16.31
N TYR A 482 -28.50 15.35 17.32
CA TYR A 482 -28.18 15.64 18.72
C TYR A 482 -26.72 15.29 19.03
N ILE A 483 -26.23 14.15 18.55
CA ILE A 483 -24.83 13.75 18.71
C ILE A 483 -23.92 14.68 17.91
N ARG A 484 -24.27 15.06 16.67
CA ARG A 484 -23.54 16.07 15.88
C ARG A 484 -23.40 17.38 16.65
N SER A 485 -24.45 17.83 17.32
CA SER A 485 -24.43 19.02 18.16
C SER A 485 -23.48 18.87 19.35
N GLY A 486 -23.46 17.70 19.99
CA GLY A 486 -22.50 17.38 21.04
C GLY A 486 -21.05 17.38 20.54
N LEU A 487 -20.79 16.77 19.39
CA LEU A 487 -19.48 16.75 18.73
C LEU A 487 -19.02 18.16 18.31
N ARG A 488 -19.94 19.06 17.94
CA ARG A 488 -19.61 20.47 17.70
C ARG A 488 -19.17 21.16 19.00
N ARG A 489 -19.88 20.93 20.10
CA ARG A 489 -19.58 21.50 21.42
C ARG A 489 -18.22 21.09 21.98
N VAL A 490 -17.73 19.89 21.63
CA VAL A 490 -16.35 19.47 21.94
C VAL A 490 -15.30 20.47 21.43
N VAL A 491 -15.58 21.15 20.32
CA VAL A 491 -14.69 22.15 19.71
C VAL A 491 -15.13 23.58 20.04
N SER A 492 -16.43 23.90 19.99
CA SER A 492 -16.92 25.27 20.11
C SER A 492 -17.00 25.80 21.54
N GLU A 493 -17.14 24.92 22.55
CA GLU A 493 -17.23 25.38 23.94
C GLU A 493 -15.85 25.76 24.49
N PRO A 494 -15.74 26.85 25.27
CA PRO A 494 -14.46 27.26 25.89
C PRO A 494 -13.84 26.20 26.81
N THR A 495 -14.67 25.32 27.36
CA THR A 495 -14.30 24.17 28.21
C THR A 495 -14.29 22.84 27.43
N GLY A 496 -14.56 22.87 26.13
CA GLY A 496 -14.55 21.68 25.26
C GLY A 496 -13.15 21.09 25.12
N THR A 497 -13.06 19.76 25.11
CA THR A 497 -11.77 19.05 25.08
C THR A 497 -10.96 19.26 23.79
N ALA A 498 -11.58 19.70 22.70
CA ALA A 498 -10.92 20.01 21.43
C ALA A 498 -10.97 21.51 21.07
N ARG A 499 -11.14 22.40 22.07
CA ARG A 499 -11.25 23.85 21.87
C ARG A 499 -10.10 24.48 21.09
N VAL A 500 -8.93 23.84 21.02
CA VAL A 500 -7.80 24.30 20.20
C VAL A 500 -8.15 24.34 18.71
N LEU A 501 -9.15 23.60 18.25
CA LEU A 501 -9.68 23.65 16.89
C LEU A 501 -10.72 24.77 16.68
N SER A 502 -11.06 25.53 17.73
CA SER A 502 -11.91 26.71 17.58
C SER A 502 -11.17 27.84 16.84
N GLY A 503 -11.93 28.70 16.16
CA GLY A 503 -11.37 29.84 15.42
C GLY A 503 -10.72 29.51 14.07
N LEU A 504 -10.80 28.25 13.61
CA LEU A 504 -10.46 27.90 12.23
C LEU A 504 -11.43 28.58 11.24
N LYS A 505 -10.98 28.78 9.99
CA LYS A 505 -11.84 29.33 8.91
C LYS A 505 -13.06 28.46 8.61
N VAL A 506 -12.98 27.17 8.95
CA VAL A 506 -14.06 26.19 8.82
C VAL A 506 -14.48 25.69 10.19
N ASP A 507 -15.78 25.52 10.40
CA ASP A 507 -16.30 24.94 11.63
C ASP A 507 -15.96 23.45 11.71
N VAL A 508 -15.37 23.02 12.83
CA VAL A 508 -15.03 21.61 13.08
C VAL A 508 -15.95 21.02 14.17
N ALA A 509 -16.33 19.77 13.99
CA ALA A 509 -16.94 18.94 15.03
C ALA A 509 -16.15 17.64 15.17
N GLY A 510 -16.11 17.05 16.36
CA GLY A 510 -15.39 15.79 16.56
C GLY A 510 -15.29 15.38 18.01
N LYS A 511 -14.44 14.39 18.27
CA LYS A 511 -14.22 13.82 19.58
C LYS A 511 -12.75 13.51 19.81
N THR A 512 -12.27 13.91 20.99
CA THR A 512 -10.97 13.52 21.53
C THR A 512 -11.01 12.13 22.15
N GLY A 513 -9.88 11.44 22.12
CA GLY A 513 -9.65 10.20 22.85
C GLY A 513 -8.26 10.12 23.44
N THR A 514 -8.18 9.68 24.68
CA THR A 514 -6.92 9.28 25.32
C THR A 514 -7.07 7.83 25.72
N ALA A 515 -6.25 6.95 25.14
CA ALA A 515 -6.34 5.51 25.35
C ALA A 515 -5.18 5.03 26.21
N GLN A 516 -5.48 4.41 27.35
CA GLN A 516 -4.44 4.03 28.32
C GLN A 516 -3.78 2.74 27.84
N VAL A 517 -2.45 2.69 27.99
CA VAL A 517 -1.64 1.52 27.63
C VAL A 517 -0.97 0.97 28.89
N SER A 518 -0.64 -0.32 28.87
CA SER A 518 0.02 -0.98 30.01
C SER A 518 1.43 -0.45 30.27
N ARG A 519 2.12 0.06 29.25
CA ARG A 519 3.46 0.65 29.32
C ARG A 519 3.56 1.85 28.39
N GLY A 520 4.15 2.95 28.88
CA GLY A 520 4.38 4.16 28.10
C GLY A 520 3.27 5.21 28.23
N GLN A 521 3.39 6.27 27.43
CA GLN A 521 2.39 7.33 27.36
C GLN A 521 1.09 6.80 26.72
N PRO A 522 -0.08 7.33 27.11
CA PRO A 522 -1.34 7.02 26.43
C PRO A 522 -1.29 7.30 24.93
N HIS A 523 -2.14 6.62 24.16
CA HIS A 523 -2.38 6.98 22.77
C HIS A 523 -3.30 8.21 22.70
N ALA A 524 -3.01 9.10 21.76
CA ALA A 524 -3.77 10.32 21.54
C ALA A 524 -4.59 10.23 20.25
N TRP A 525 -5.88 10.55 20.35
CA TRP A 525 -6.84 10.52 19.25
C TRP A 525 -7.56 11.85 19.12
N PHE A 526 -7.76 12.25 17.86
CA PHE A 526 -8.81 13.17 17.47
C PHE A 526 -9.49 12.62 16.23
N VAL A 527 -10.82 12.47 16.28
CA VAL A 527 -11.61 12.07 15.12
C VAL A 527 -12.77 13.04 14.96
N GLY A 528 -12.94 13.60 13.78
CA GLY A 528 -13.93 14.65 13.55
C GLY A 528 -14.22 14.86 12.08
N PHE A 529 -15.03 15.87 11.78
CA PHE A 529 -15.40 16.24 10.42
C PHE A 529 -15.54 17.75 10.28
N PHE A 530 -15.30 18.22 9.06
CA PHE A 530 -15.36 19.64 8.70
C PHE A 530 -15.67 19.83 7.20
N PRO A 531 -16.32 20.97 6.83
CA PRO A 531 -16.98 21.93 7.70
C PRO A 531 -18.21 21.33 8.40
N PHE A 532 -18.60 21.83 9.57
CA PHE A 532 -19.67 21.24 10.39
C PHE A 532 -21.03 21.18 9.68
N LYS A 533 -21.39 22.24 8.93
CA LYS A 533 -22.70 22.33 8.25
C LYS A 533 -22.79 21.38 7.06
N ASN A 534 -21.80 21.43 6.15
CA ASN A 534 -21.72 20.61 4.95
C ASN A 534 -20.39 19.85 4.94
N PRO A 535 -20.27 18.74 5.69
CA PRO A 535 -18.99 18.04 5.84
C PRO A 535 -18.40 17.59 4.52
N LYS A 536 -17.15 17.98 4.26
CA LYS A 536 -16.37 17.55 3.09
C LYS A 536 -15.32 16.51 3.45
N PHE A 537 -14.82 16.58 4.68
CA PHE A 537 -13.83 15.65 5.18
C PHE A 537 -14.22 15.14 6.56
N VAL A 538 -13.96 13.84 6.77
CA VAL A 538 -13.76 13.24 8.08
C VAL A 538 -12.25 13.10 8.27
N ILE A 539 -11.73 13.59 9.38
CA ILE A 539 -10.33 13.49 9.74
C ILE A 539 -10.18 12.59 10.96
N CYS A 540 -9.21 11.68 10.90
CA CYS A 540 -8.69 10.96 12.05
C CYS A 540 -7.22 11.27 12.21
N VAL A 541 -6.82 11.73 13.39
CA VAL A 541 -5.43 11.86 13.80
C VAL A 541 -5.21 10.91 14.98
N PHE A 542 -4.31 9.96 14.78
CA PHE A 542 -3.89 8.99 15.77
C PHE A 542 -2.40 9.12 16.03
N LEU A 543 -2.01 9.27 17.28
CA LEU A 543 -0.61 9.29 17.71
C LEU A 543 -0.37 8.16 18.73
N GLU A 544 0.46 7.20 18.33
CA GLU A 544 0.94 6.13 19.19
C GLU A 544 1.85 6.74 20.26
N HIS A 545 1.61 6.38 21.52
CA HIS A 545 2.20 7.02 22.70
C HIS A 545 2.25 8.57 22.66
N GLY A 546 1.27 9.22 22.00
CA GLY A 546 1.21 10.68 21.85
C GLY A 546 0.88 11.46 23.13
N GLY A 547 0.62 10.77 24.24
CA GLY A 547 0.30 11.39 25.52
C GLY A 547 -1.12 11.96 25.54
N SER A 548 -1.23 13.28 25.46
CA SER A 548 -2.53 13.96 25.56
C SER A 548 -3.23 14.06 24.21
N ALA A 549 -4.56 13.92 24.20
CA ALA A 549 -5.40 14.21 23.02
C ALA A 549 -5.22 15.65 22.49
N ALA A 550 -4.67 16.57 23.30
CA ALA A 550 -4.27 17.89 22.84
C ALA A 550 -3.25 17.84 21.70
N ALA A 551 -2.31 16.88 21.72
CA ALA A 551 -1.32 16.71 20.65
C ALA A 551 -1.98 16.36 19.31
N SER A 552 -2.90 15.38 19.30
CA SER A 552 -3.67 15.03 18.11
C SER A 552 -4.58 16.17 17.62
N CYS A 553 -5.14 16.98 18.53
CA CYS A 553 -5.95 18.13 18.15
C CYS A 553 -5.11 19.27 17.55
N SER A 554 -3.92 19.55 18.11
CA SER A 554 -3.00 20.54 17.56
C SER A 554 -2.53 20.14 16.16
N LEU A 555 -2.22 18.86 15.95
CA LEU A 555 -1.87 18.34 14.63
C LEU A 555 -3.04 18.48 13.64
N ALA A 556 -4.25 18.10 14.07
CA ALA A 556 -5.46 18.28 13.26
C ALA A 556 -5.68 19.75 12.90
N ARG A 557 -5.40 20.68 13.83
CA ARG A 557 -5.50 22.13 13.58
C ARG A 557 -4.56 22.54 12.46
N GLN A 558 -3.28 22.18 12.55
CA GLN A 558 -2.25 22.52 11.56
C GLN A 558 -2.61 21.99 10.17
N ILE A 559 -3.07 20.73 10.09
CA ILE A 559 -3.51 20.12 8.83
C ILE A 559 -4.69 20.88 8.22
N ILE A 560 -5.72 21.18 9.02
CA ILE A 560 -6.91 21.89 8.53
C ILE A 560 -6.57 23.35 8.13
N GLU A 561 -5.72 24.03 8.90
CA GLU A 561 -5.25 25.38 8.56
C GLU A 561 -4.52 25.41 7.22
N GLU A 562 -3.61 24.46 7.00
CA GLU A 562 -2.83 24.39 5.77
C GLU A 562 -3.70 24.02 4.56
N ILE A 563 -4.66 23.11 4.72
CA ILE A 563 -5.69 22.82 3.69
C ILE A 563 -6.47 24.09 3.34
N CYS A 564 -6.94 24.84 4.34
CA CYS A 564 -7.67 26.10 4.13
C CYS A 564 -6.79 27.18 3.49
N LYS A 565 -5.51 27.25 3.86
CA LYS A 565 -4.56 28.24 3.33
C LYS A 565 -4.23 28.00 1.87
N ARG A 566 -4.14 26.74 1.45
CA ARG A 566 -3.89 26.34 0.05
C ARG A 566 -5.14 26.30 -0.83
N GLY A 567 -6.32 26.59 -0.28
CA GLY A 567 -7.57 26.60 -1.04
C GLY A 567 -8.02 25.20 -1.49
N LEU A 568 -7.65 24.17 -0.71
CA LEU A 568 -8.01 22.76 -1.00
C LEU A 568 -9.38 22.38 -0.39
N ILE A 569 -10.09 23.34 0.20
CA ILE A 569 -11.46 23.22 0.73
C ILE A 569 -12.27 24.50 0.50
#